data_AF-A0A1R3U5E6-F1
#
_entry.id   AF-A0A1R3U5E6-F1
#
_cell.length_a   1.000
_cell.length_b   1.000
_cell.length_c   1.000
_cell.angle_alpha   90.00
_cell.angle_beta   90.00
_cell.angle_gamma   90.00
#
_symmetry.space_group_name_H-M   'P 1'
#
loop_
_entity.id
_entity.type
_entity.pdbx_description
1 polymer ?
#
loop_
_entity_poly.entity_id
_entity_poly.type
_entity_poly.pdbx_seq_one_letter_code
_entity_poly.pdbx_strand_id
1 'polypeptide(L)'
;MAKSATPNRSNARFAQPRRGTTLEMVRLSCPDATQALKIVESFGTTFVDSDGIRSLHERLIVETADSLSEGLGEKAMQIHLQRIVGAFVGSAHGAGQFYSRAVTEARDATAKASNDARDEDLDGPVGYDSAAQRKREFAADMGIQAHSLRMAAEGTVAAYEQVIGETWKPFERPVEKPGASLDRKAAEVQMDALG
;
A
#
# COMPACT_ATOMS: atom_id res chain seq x y z
N MET A 1 -18.76 53.41 -14.68
CA MET A 1 -19.46 52.12 -14.85
C MET A 1 -18.44 51.00 -14.65
N ALA A 2 -18.54 50.26 -13.53
CA ALA A 2 -17.64 49.15 -13.22
C ALA A 2 -18.23 47.84 -13.77
N LYS A 3 -17.44 47.08 -14.55
CA LYS A 3 -17.82 45.77 -15.10
C LYS A 3 -17.76 44.71 -14.00
N SER A 4 -18.87 44.01 -13.77
CA SER A 4 -18.94 42.85 -12.89
C SER A 4 -18.17 41.66 -13.48
N ALA A 5 -17.21 41.12 -12.72
CA ALA A 5 -16.51 39.89 -13.06
C ALA A 5 -17.39 38.67 -12.75
N THR A 6 -17.60 37.81 -13.74
CA THR A 6 -18.35 36.56 -13.64
C THR A 6 -17.58 35.54 -12.78
N PRO A 7 -18.18 34.89 -11.78
CA PRO A 7 -17.48 33.87 -11.01
C PRO A 7 -17.31 32.60 -11.86
N ASN A 8 -16.06 32.23 -12.08
CA ASN A 8 -15.66 31.00 -12.77
C ASN A 8 -16.07 29.78 -11.92
N ARG A 9 -17.19 29.13 -12.26
CA ARG A 9 -17.57 27.84 -11.68
C ARG A 9 -16.57 26.80 -12.17
N SER A 10 -15.57 26.49 -11.34
CA SER A 10 -14.68 25.37 -11.55
C SER A 10 -15.52 24.09 -11.65
N ASN A 11 -15.57 23.49 -12.85
CA ASN A 11 -16.09 22.15 -13.05
C ASN A 11 -15.25 21.18 -12.21
N ALA A 12 -15.76 20.83 -11.03
CA ALA A 12 -15.27 19.70 -10.25
C ALA A 12 -15.44 18.47 -11.13
N ARG A 13 -14.35 18.03 -11.78
CA ARG A 13 -14.31 16.75 -12.47
C ARG A 13 -14.69 15.71 -11.41
N PHE A 14 -15.85 15.08 -11.58
CA PHE A 14 -16.22 13.90 -10.82
C PHE A 14 -15.13 12.86 -11.07
N ALA A 15 -14.15 12.79 -10.17
CA ALA A 15 -13.15 11.74 -10.18
C ALA A 15 -13.92 10.43 -10.07
N GLN A 16 -13.85 9.59 -11.10
CA GLN A 16 -14.40 8.24 -11.01
C GLN A 16 -13.89 7.61 -9.72
N PRO A 17 -14.75 6.94 -8.93
CA PRO A 17 -14.29 6.27 -7.74
C PRO A 17 -13.22 5.26 -8.15
N ARG A 18 -11.97 5.56 -7.81
CA ARG A 18 -10.88 4.60 -7.98
C ARG A 18 -11.25 3.42 -7.11
N ARG A 19 -11.40 2.23 -7.72
CA ARG A 19 -11.53 0.98 -6.97
C ARG A 19 -10.39 0.94 -5.94
N GLY A 20 -10.73 0.69 -4.69
CA GLY A 20 -9.74 0.65 -3.62
C GLY A 20 -8.72 -0.47 -3.86
N THR A 21 -7.49 -0.25 -3.42
CA THR A 21 -6.40 -1.24 -3.52
C THR A 21 -6.71 -2.45 -2.65
N THR A 22 -6.74 -3.65 -3.25
CA THR A 22 -7.02 -4.91 -2.53
C THR A 22 -5.73 -5.64 -2.16
N LEU A 23 -5.82 -6.55 -1.18
CA LEU A 23 -4.72 -7.47 -0.86
C LEU A 23 -4.35 -8.36 -2.07
N GLU A 24 -5.32 -8.73 -2.91
CA GLU A 24 -5.05 -9.51 -4.11
C GLU A 24 -4.16 -8.75 -5.11
N MET A 25 -4.37 -7.44 -5.26
CA MET A 25 -3.47 -6.61 -6.08
C MET A 25 -2.04 -6.58 -5.52
N VAL A 26 -1.87 -6.61 -4.19
CA VAL A 26 -0.55 -6.74 -3.56
C VAL A 26 0.09 -8.08 -3.93
N ARG A 27 -0.65 -9.19 -3.79
CA ARG A 27 -0.14 -10.54 -4.10
C ARG A 27 0.28 -10.72 -5.56
N LEU A 28 -0.43 -10.06 -6.48
CA LEU A 28 -0.09 -10.09 -7.91
C LEU A 28 1.13 -9.23 -8.28
N SER A 29 1.41 -8.17 -7.52
CA SER A 29 2.46 -7.19 -7.85
C SER A 29 3.74 -7.35 -7.04
N CYS A 30 3.67 -7.96 -5.86
CA CYS A 30 4.82 -8.19 -4.98
C CYS A 30 5.30 -9.63 -5.07
N PRO A 31 6.62 -9.88 -4.97
CA PRO A 31 7.15 -11.25 -4.89
C PRO A 31 6.51 -12.07 -3.76
N ASP A 32 6.25 -13.35 -4.02
CA ASP A 32 5.96 -14.31 -2.96
C ASP A 32 7.26 -14.81 -2.29
N ALA A 33 7.12 -15.63 -1.25
CA ALA A 33 8.28 -16.14 -0.50
C ALA A 33 9.26 -16.92 -1.40
N THR A 34 8.73 -17.71 -2.35
CA THR A 34 9.54 -18.46 -3.31
C THR A 34 10.35 -17.53 -4.21
N GLN A 35 9.73 -16.47 -4.72
CA GLN A 35 10.40 -15.49 -5.57
C GLN A 35 11.39 -14.64 -4.77
N ALA A 36 11.07 -14.25 -3.54
CA ALA A 36 11.98 -13.52 -2.66
C ALA A 36 13.24 -14.35 -2.35
N LEU A 37 13.09 -15.65 -2.05
CA LEU A 37 14.23 -16.55 -1.84
C LEU A 37 15.13 -16.63 -3.08
N LYS A 38 14.53 -16.79 -4.28
CA LYS A 38 15.31 -16.79 -5.54
C LYS A 38 16.06 -15.48 -5.77
N ILE A 39 15.48 -14.34 -5.40
CA ILE A 39 16.14 -13.04 -5.49
C ILE A 39 17.35 -13.01 -4.56
N VAL A 40 17.19 -13.43 -3.30
CA VAL A 40 18.29 -13.51 -2.32
C VAL A 40 19.42 -14.42 -2.83
N GLU A 41 19.09 -15.62 -3.31
CA GLU A 41 20.07 -16.57 -3.82
C GLU A 41 20.82 -16.05 -5.06
N SER A 42 20.12 -15.34 -5.95
CA SER A 42 20.70 -14.89 -7.22
C SER A 42 21.53 -13.62 -7.09
N PHE A 43 21.16 -12.72 -6.17
CA PHE A 43 21.75 -11.39 -6.05
C PHE A 43 22.51 -11.17 -4.74
N GLY A 44 22.47 -12.14 -3.81
CA GLY A 44 23.09 -11.99 -2.49
C GLY A 44 22.45 -10.89 -1.64
N THR A 45 21.18 -10.55 -1.89
CA THR A 45 20.46 -9.52 -1.15
C THR A 45 20.08 -10.00 0.26
N THR A 46 19.58 -9.08 1.09
CA THR A 46 19.18 -9.39 2.46
C THR A 46 18.09 -10.46 2.52
N PHE A 47 18.34 -11.54 3.25
CA PHE A 47 17.32 -12.50 3.62
C PHE A 47 16.41 -11.92 4.70
N VAL A 48 15.09 -12.04 4.49
CA VAL A 48 14.08 -11.45 5.38
C VAL A 48 13.28 -12.56 6.06
N ASP A 49 13.05 -12.42 7.37
CA ASP A 49 12.14 -13.28 8.14
C ASP A 49 10.68 -12.93 7.82
N SER A 50 10.16 -13.50 6.73
CA SER A 50 8.81 -13.23 6.22
C SER A 50 7.73 -13.56 7.23
N ASP A 51 7.84 -14.71 7.90
CA ASP A 51 6.87 -15.16 8.91
C ASP A 51 6.93 -14.26 10.14
N GLY A 52 8.14 -13.91 10.62
CA GLY A 52 8.32 -12.97 11.73
C GLY A 52 7.71 -11.60 11.45
N ILE A 53 7.90 -11.04 10.25
CA ILE A 53 7.27 -9.77 9.85
C ILE A 53 5.75 -9.90 9.88
N ARG A 54 5.20 -10.94 9.26
CA ARG A 54 3.74 -11.14 9.19
C ARG A 54 3.15 -11.25 10.60
N SER A 55 3.69 -12.14 11.43
CA SER A 55 3.21 -12.36 12.79
C SER A 55 3.39 -11.15 13.70
N LEU A 56 4.45 -10.35 13.51
CA LEU A 56 4.63 -9.12 14.28
C LEU A 56 3.57 -8.07 13.94
N HIS A 57 3.28 -7.89 12.65
CA HIS A 57 2.27 -6.90 12.22
C HIS A 57 0.85 -7.33 12.57
N GLU A 58 0.58 -8.64 12.58
CA GLU A 58 -0.68 -9.17 13.09
C GLU A 58 -0.85 -8.84 14.59
N ARG A 59 0.14 -9.21 15.42
CA ARG A 59 0.12 -8.92 16.86
C ARG A 59 0.03 -7.43 17.18
N LEU A 60 0.79 -6.59 16.46
CA LEU A 60 0.74 -5.12 16.61
C LEU A 60 -0.69 -4.61 16.53
N ILE A 61 -1.44 -5.02 15.51
CA ILE A 61 -2.81 -4.55 15.31
C ILE A 61 -3.74 -5.11 16.37
N VAL A 62 -3.62 -6.39 16.72
CA VAL A 62 -4.46 -7.01 17.77
C VAL A 62 -4.26 -6.31 19.12
N GLU A 63 -3.01 -6.19 19.58
CA GLU A 63 -2.69 -5.59 20.88
C GLU A 63 -3.11 -4.12 20.97
N THR A 64 -2.94 -3.35 19.87
CA THR A 64 -3.41 -1.96 19.85
C THR A 64 -4.94 -1.86 19.83
N ALA A 65 -5.64 -2.77 19.14
CA ALA A 65 -7.09 -2.81 19.15
C ALA A 65 -7.65 -3.17 20.53
N ASP A 66 -7.04 -4.14 21.23
CA ASP A 66 -7.42 -4.51 22.59
C ASP A 66 -7.32 -3.31 23.53
N SER A 67 -6.25 -2.53 23.44
CA SER A 67 -6.07 -1.31 24.24
C SER A 67 -7.10 -0.22 23.98
N LEU A 68 -7.74 -0.24 22.81
CA LEU A 68 -8.76 0.72 22.39
C LEU A 68 -10.20 0.20 22.66
N SER A 69 -10.36 -1.07 23.02
CA SER A 69 -11.67 -1.75 23.08
C SER A 69 -12.61 -1.17 24.14
N GLU A 70 -12.09 -0.69 25.28
CA GLU A 70 -12.90 -0.05 26.32
C GLU A 70 -13.41 1.34 25.89
N GLY A 71 -12.66 2.02 25.02
CA GLY A 71 -12.93 3.40 24.60
C GLY A 71 -13.66 3.53 23.26
N LEU A 72 -13.66 2.50 22.43
CA LEU A 72 -14.28 2.51 21.10
C LEU A 72 -15.42 1.49 21.01
N GLY A 73 -16.60 1.96 20.60
CA GLY A 73 -17.65 1.05 20.15
C GLY A 73 -17.23 0.31 18.87
N GLU A 74 -17.83 -0.85 18.63
CA GLU A 74 -17.51 -1.77 17.53
C GLU A 74 -17.41 -1.07 16.16
N LYS A 75 -18.36 -0.18 15.84
CA LYS A 75 -18.34 0.51 14.54
C LYS A 75 -17.17 1.49 14.41
N ALA A 76 -16.80 2.15 15.49
CA ALA A 76 -15.65 3.06 15.51
C ALA A 76 -14.34 2.26 15.36
N MET A 77 -14.23 1.12 16.05
CA MET A 77 -13.11 0.17 15.90
C MET A 77 -12.98 -0.29 14.44
N GLN A 78 -14.09 -0.73 13.84
CA GLN A 78 -14.11 -1.17 12.44
C GLN A 78 -13.61 -0.07 11.48
N ILE A 79 -14.12 1.16 11.60
CA ILE A 79 -13.72 2.29 10.75
C ILE A 79 -12.25 2.65 10.98
N HIS A 80 -11.77 2.59 12.22
CA HIS A 80 -10.39 2.87 12.57
C HIS A 80 -9.44 1.85 11.93
N LEU A 81 -9.66 0.56 12.18
CA LEU A 81 -8.84 -0.51 11.61
C LEU A 81 -8.94 -0.58 10.09
N GLN A 82 -10.10 -0.27 9.51
CA GLN A 82 -10.28 -0.19 8.07
C GLN A 82 -9.29 0.76 7.41
N ARG A 83 -9.01 1.91 8.05
CA ARG A 83 -8.08 2.93 7.55
C ARG A 83 -6.62 2.48 7.74
N ILE A 84 -6.29 1.94 8.91
CA ILE A 84 -4.92 1.49 9.22
C ILE A 84 -4.50 0.36 8.28
N VAL A 85 -5.31 -0.69 8.18
CA VAL A 85 -5.03 -1.85 7.32
C VAL A 85 -4.99 -1.42 5.85
N GLY A 86 -5.88 -0.51 5.44
CA GLY A 86 -5.84 0.08 4.11
C GLY A 86 -4.54 0.81 3.78
N ALA A 87 -3.89 1.45 4.76
CA ALA A 87 -2.60 2.09 4.57
C ALA A 87 -1.48 1.06 4.32
N PHE A 88 -1.47 -0.06 5.06
CA PHE A 88 -0.51 -1.16 4.82
C PHE A 88 -0.70 -1.79 3.44
N VAL A 89 -1.94 -2.12 3.07
CA VAL A 89 -2.26 -2.69 1.76
C VAL A 89 -1.90 -1.71 0.62
N GLY A 90 -2.21 -0.42 0.79
CA GLY A 90 -1.86 0.62 -0.17
C GLY A 90 -0.34 0.78 -0.34
N SER A 91 0.40 0.78 0.76
CA SER A 91 1.87 0.85 0.78
C SER A 91 2.50 -0.34 0.06
N ALA A 92 2.07 -1.57 0.41
CA ALA A 92 2.58 -2.78 -0.20
C ALA A 92 2.29 -2.83 -1.71
N HIS A 93 1.09 -2.46 -2.13
CA HIS A 93 0.76 -2.38 -3.56
C HIS A 93 1.61 -1.32 -4.28
N GLY A 94 1.83 -0.16 -3.67
CA GLY A 94 2.72 0.87 -4.20
C GLY A 94 4.14 0.36 -4.43
N ALA A 95 4.68 -0.39 -3.46
CA ALA A 95 5.98 -1.04 -3.57
C ALA A 95 6.01 -2.12 -4.67
N GLY A 96 4.98 -2.96 -4.77
CA GLY A 96 4.84 -3.95 -5.86
C GLY A 96 4.78 -3.31 -7.25
N GLN A 97 4.08 -2.18 -7.40
CA GLN A 97 4.06 -1.42 -8.65
C GLN A 97 5.43 -0.84 -8.99
N PHE A 98 6.15 -0.33 -7.98
CA PHE A 98 7.50 0.19 -8.18
C PHE A 98 8.49 -0.91 -8.58
N TYR A 99 8.44 -2.05 -7.89
CA TYR A 99 9.20 -3.25 -8.24
C TYR A 99 8.90 -3.72 -9.68
N SER A 100 7.63 -3.79 -10.06
CA SER A 100 7.24 -4.20 -11.42
C SER A 100 7.83 -3.31 -12.51
N ARG A 101 7.90 -1.99 -12.26
CA ARG A 101 8.57 -1.04 -13.15
C ARG A 101 10.07 -1.25 -13.18
N ALA A 102 10.72 -1.43 -12.03
CA ALA A 102 12.15 -1.71 -11.94
C ALA A 102 12.54 -2.99 -12.71
N VAL A 103 11.72 -4.05 -12.62
CA VAL A 103 11.91 -5.29 -13.40
C VAL A 103 11.81 -5.04 -14.90
N THR A 104 10.86 -4.20 -15.32
CA THR A 104 10.69 -3.84 -16.74
C THR A 104 11.91 -3.07 -17.25
N GLU A 105 12.36 -2.06 -16.50
CA GLU A 105 13.58 -1.31 -16.86
C GLU A 105 14.83 -2.20 -16.91
N ALA A 106 14.96 -3.15 -15.98
CA ALA A 106 16.07 -4.10 -15.96
C ALA A 106 16.05 -5.04 -17.17
N ARG A 107 14.86 -5.51 -17.58
CA ARG A 107 14.68 -6.32 -18.79
C ARG A 107 15.03 -5.53 -20.04
N ASP A 108 14.54 -4.31 -20.16
CA ASP A 108 14.82 -3.43 -21.30
C ASP A 108 16.32 -3.12 -21.41
N ALA A 109 16.99 -2.82 -20.30
CA ALA A 109 18.43 -2.59 -20.27
C ALA A 109 19.23 -3.86 -20.65
N THR A 110 18.79 -5.03 -20.19
CA THR A 110 19.42 -6.32 -20.52
C THR A 110 19.28 -6.62 -22.01
N ALA A 111 18.10 -6.40 -22.60
CA ALA A 111 17.85 -6.62 -24.02
C ALA A 111 18.65 -5.67 -24.93
N LYS A 112 18.86 -4.43 -24.49
CA LYS A 112 19.70 -3.46 -25.20
C LYS A 112 21.18 -3.88 -25.20
N ALA A 113 21.70 -4.25 -24.03
CA ALA A 113 23.09 -4.67 -23.87
C ALA A 113 23.44 -5.95 -24.65
N SER A 114 22.46 -6.78 -25.01
CA SER A 114 22.67 -7.97 -25.84
C SER A 114 22.69 -7.72 -27.36
N ASN A 115 22.61 -6.46 -27.80
CA ASN A 115 22.58 -6.12 -29.23
C ASN A 115 23.96 -5.62 -29.71
N ASP A 116 24.74 -6.51 -30.32
CA ASP A 116 26.12 -6.30 -30.81
C ASP A 116 26.29 -5.18 -31.86
N ALA A 117 25.21 -4.57 -32.34
CA ALA A 117 25.23 -3.60 -33.45
C ALA A 117 25.33 -2.12 -33.04
N ARG A 118 25.63 -1.79 -31.77
CA ARG A 118 25.72 -0.39 -31.30
C ARG A 118 27.02 -0.10 -30.56
N ASP A 119 27.85 0.76 -31.17
CA ASP A 119 29.07 1.35 -30.58
C ASP A 119 28.81 2.23 -29.32
N GLU A 120 27.54 2.49 -28.97
CA GLU A 120 27.17 3.32 -27.82
C GLU A 120 27.30 2.59 -26.46
N ASP A 121 27.50 1.26 -26.48
CA ASP A 121 27.74 0.42 -25.29
C ASP A 121 29.23 0.04 -25.17
N LEU A 122 30.14 0.98 -25.44
CA LEU A 122 31.52 0.87 -24.98
C LEU A 122 31.50 0.66 -23.46
N ASP A 123 31.80 -0.57 -23.05
CA ASP A 123 31.83 -1.01 -21.67
C ASP A 123 32.38 0.08 -20.75
N GLY A 124 31.74 0.25 -19.58
CA GLY A 124 32.41 0.92 -18.47
C GLY A 124 33.79 0.29 -18.25
N PRO A 125 34.74 0.99 -17.59
CA PRO A 125 36.11 0.49 -17.46
C PRO A 125 36.12 -1.00 -17.08
N VAL A 126 36.89 -1.81 -17.79
CA VAL A 126 36.90 -3.27 -17.65
C VAL A 126 37.02 -3.64 -16.16
N GLY A 127 36.02 -4.34 -15.61
CA GLY A 127 35.97 -4.72 -14.19
C GLY A 127 34.90 -4.02 -13.34
N TYR A 128 34.05 -3.15 -13.90
CA TYR A 128 32.88 -2.55 -13.22
C TYR A 128 31.55 -3.08 -13.77
N ASP A 129 30.50 -3.13 -12.94
CA ASP A 129 29.18 -3.60 -13.35
C ASP A 129 28.63 -2.82 -14.55
N SER A 130 28.00 -3.52 -15.49
CA SER A 130 27.32 -2.87 -16.61
C SER A 130 26.10 -2.08 -16.11
N ALA A 131 25.67 -1.07 -16.88
CA ALA A 131 24.44 -0.34 -16.55
C ALA A 131 23.21 -1.27 -16.46
N ALA A 132 23.17 -2.33 -17.27
CA ALA A 132 22.15 -3.35 -17.20
C ALA A 132 22.23 -4.18 -15.91
N GLN A 133 23.44 -4.52 -15.44
CA GLN A 133 23.62 -5.24 -14.18
C GLN A 133 23.12 -4.43 -12.98
N ARG A 134 23.51 -3.16 -12.87
CA ARG A 134 23.02 -2.27 -11.79
C ARG A 134 21.50 -2.15 -11.76
N LYS A 135 20.84 -2.14 -12.93
CA LYS A 135 19.37 -2.12 -13.01
C LYS A 135 18.74 -3.41 -12.50
N ARG A 136 19.37 -4.57 -12.73
CA ARG A 136 18.91 -5.85 -12.18
C ARG A 136 19.06 -5.91 -10.66
N GLU A 137 20.20 -5.47 -10.14
CA GLU A 137 20.45 -5.38 -8.69
C GLU A 137 19.47 -4.44 -8.01
N PHE A 138 19.21 -3.27 -8.59
CA PHE A 138 18.19 -2.36 -8.09
C PHE A 138 16.80 -3.00 -8.07
N ALA A 139 16.41 -3.72 -9.12
CA ALA A 139 15.15 -4.43 -9.16
C ALA A 139 15.07 -5.55 -8.10
N ALA A 140 16.18 -6.24 -7.83
CA ALA A 140 16.29 -7.24 -6.78
C ALA A 140 16.04 -6.64 -5.39
N ASP A 141 16.70 -5.52 -5.07
CA ASP A 141 16.48 -4.81 -3.81
C ASP A 141 15.02 -4.37 -3.64
N MET A 142 14.42 -3.82 -4.71
CA MET A 142 13.01 -3.42 -4.70
C MET A 142 12.08 -4.62 -4.52
N GLY A 143 12.45 -5.79 -5.04
CA GLY A 143 11.71 -7.03 -4.84
C GLY A 143 11.65 -7.44 -3.36
N ILE A 144 12.77 -7.37 -2.65
CA ILE A 144 12.83 -7.70 -1.21
C ILE A 144 12.03 -6.68 -0.38
N GLN A 145 12.12 -5.39 -0.71
CA GLN A 145 11.31 -4.35 -0.05
C GLN A 145 9.81 -4.56 -0.27
N ALA A 146 9.39 -4.83 -1.51
CA ALA A 146 7.99 -5.10 -1.85
C ALA A 146 7.48 -6.38 -1.15
N HIS A 147 8.29 -7.44 -1.09
CA HIS A 147 7.96 -8.66 -0.37
C HIS A 147 7.76 -8.42 1.12
N SER A 148 8.66 -7.66 1.76
CA SER A 148 8.57 -7.34 3.19
C SER A 148 7.27 -6.58 3.50
N LEU A 149 6.91 -5.61 2.66
CA LEU A 149 5.66 -4.86 2.83
C LEU A 149 4.42 -5.71 2.54
N ARG A 150 4.50 -6.68 1.62
CA ARG A 150 3.43 -7.68 1.44
C ARG A 150 3.20 -8.49 2.71
N MET A 151 4.25 -8.96 3.39
CA MET A 151 4.11 -9.71 4.65
C MET A 151 3.46 -8.86 5.74
N ALA A 152 3.84 -7.58 5.86
CA ALA A 152 3.19 -6.64 6.77
C ALA A 152 1.69 -6.46 6.43
N ALA A 153 1.35 -6.27 5.15
CA ALA A 153 -0.03 -6.14 4.70
C ALA A 153 -0.86 -7.42 4.97
N GLU A 154 -0.30 -8.61 4.72
CA GLU A 154 -0.97 -9.87 5.02
C GLU A 154 -1.21 -10.06 6.53
N GLY A 155 -0.25 -9.68 7.38
CA GLY A 155 -0.40 -9.73 8.84
C GLY A 155 -1.48 -8.78 9.35
N THR A 156 -1.49 -7.53 8.88
CA THR A 156 -2.52 -6.56 9.29
C THR A 156 -3.93 -6.90 8.79
N VAL A 157 -4.06 -7.51 7.60
CA VAL A 157 -5.35 -8.03 7.12
C VAL A 157 -5.82 -9.21 7.96
N ALA A 158 -4.93 -10.13 8.36
CA ALA A 158 -5.27 -11.22 9.26
C ALA A 158 -5.76 -10.70 10.63
N ALA A 159 -5.09 -9.71 11.19
CA ALA A 159 -5.50 -9.08 12.44
C ALA A 159 -6.86 -8.37 12.32
N TYR A 160 -7.15 -7.72 11.19
CA TYR A 160 -8.48 -7.14 10.97
C TYR A 160 -9.57 -8.19 11.05
N GLU A 161 -9.37 -9.33 10.37
CA GLU A 161 -10.31 -10.44 10.38
C GLU A 161 -10.48 -11.03 11.78
N GLN A 162 -9.40 -11.13 12.56
CA GLN A 162 -9.46 -11.57 13.95
C GLN A 162 -10.25 -10.61 14.85
N VAL A 163 -9.98 -9.30 14.77
CA VAL A 163 -10.58 -8.31 15.67
C VAL A 163 -12.03 -7.99 15.30
N ILE A 164 -12.32 -7.90 14.00
CA ILE A 164 -13.64 -7.48 13.48
C ILE A 164 -14.54 -8.69 13.18
N GLY A 165 -13.97 -9.86 12.90
CA GLY A 165 -14.73 -11.05 12.46
C GLY A 165 -15.14 -11.04 11.00
N GLU A 166 -14.62 -10.09 10.19
CA GLU A 166 -14.92 -9.96 8.77
C GLU A 166 -13.64 -9.88 7.94
N THR A 167 -13.63 -10.50 6.75
CA THR A 167 -12.52 -10.33 5.80
C THR A 167 -12.40 -8.88 5.37
N TRP A 168 -11.21 -8.29 5.54
CA TRP A 168 -10.95 -6.91 5.14
C TRP A 168 -11.20 -6.68 3.64
N LYS A 169 -11.89 -5.60 3.30
CA LYS A 169 -12.09 -5.12 1.92
C LYS A 169 -11.80 -3.64 1.84
N PRO A 170 -11.35 -3.10 0.70
CA PRO A 170 -11.11 -1.67 0.58
C PRO A 170 -12.38 -0.87 0.84
N PHE A 171 -12.24 0.27 1.52
CA PHE A 171 -13.38 1.12 1.84
C PHE A 171 -14.00 1.71 0.56
N GLU A 172 -15.31 1.51 0.39
CA GLU A 172 -16.13 2.19 -0.60
C GLU A 172 -17.00 3.22 0.11
N ARG A 173 -16.95 4.48 -0.31
CA ARG A 173 -17.71 5.57 0.33
C ARG A 173 -19.22 5.32 0.13
N PRO A 174 -20.00 5.12 1.20
CA PRO A 174 -21.45 5.05 1.07
C PRO A 174 -22.01 6.41 0.63
N VAL A 175 -23.07 6.39 -0.18
CA VAL A 175 -23.82 7.60 -0.53
C VAL A 175 -24.60 8.06 0.71
N GLU A 176 -24.29 9.25 1.23
CA GLU A 176 -24.96 9.81 2.40
C GLU A 176 -26.47 10.02 2.15
N LYS A 177 -27.31 9.51 3.08
CA LYS A 177 -28.70 9.92 3.24
C LYS A 177 -28.82 10.59 4.60
N PRO A 178 -29.07 11.90 4.69
CA PRO A 178 -29.19 12.59 5.97
C PRO A 178 -30.42 12.07 6.73
N GLY A 179 -30.20 11.53 7.94
CA GLY A 179 -31.25 11.11 8.87
C GLY A 179 -31.78 12.28 9.70
N ALA A 180 -33.01 12.12 10.20
CA ALA A 180 -33.77 13.15 10.93
C ALA A 180 -33.17 13.51 12.30
N SER A 181 -33.33 14.78 12.71
CA SER A 181 -32.75 15.35 13.93
C SER A 181 -33.43 14.87 15.21
N LEU A 182 -32.60 14.60 16.23
CA LEU A 182 -32.99 14.20 17.58
C LEU A 182 -33.36 15.40 18.48
N ASP A 183 -33.99 15.10 19.61
CA ASP A 183 -34.55 16.06 20.58
C ASP A 183 -33.49 16.96 21.23
N ARG A 184 -33.76 18.27 21.20
CA ARG A 184 -32.77 19.36 21.38
C ARG A 184 -32.18 19.43 22.78
N LYS A 185 -32.95 19.07 23.82
CA LYS A 185 -32.56 19.25 25.22
C LYS A 185 -31.62 18.16 25.73
N ALA A 186 -31.82 16.92 25.30
CA ALA A 186 -30.87 15.83 25.55
C ALA A 186 -29.58 16.04 24.74
N ALA A 187 -29.71 16.56 23.52
CA ALA A 187 -28.58 16.91 22.69
C ALA A 187 -27.71 18.00 23.33
N GLU A 188 -28.27 19.08 23.89
CA GLU A 188 -27.49 20.15 24.54
C GLU A 188 -26.62 19.65 25.71
N VAL A 189 -27.17 18.81 26.60
CA VAL A 189 -26.41 18.25 27.73
C VAL A 189 -25.32 17.27 27.25
N GLN A 190 -25.60 16.49 26.20
CA GLN A 190 -24.61 15.59 25.60
C GLN A 190 -23.53 16.36 24.83
N MET A 191 -23.87 17.47 24.20
CA MET A 191 -22.93 18.33 23.48
C MET A 191 -22.00 19.07 24.45
N ASP A 192 -22.50 19.52 25.61
CA ASP A 192 -21.67 20.13 26.67
C ASP A 192 -20.60 19.16 27.21
N ALA A 193 -20.94 17.86 27.28
CA ALA A 193 -19.98 16.81 27.65
C ALA A 193 -18.91 16.52 26.58
N LEU A 194 -19.10 16.99 25.34
CA LEU A 194 -18.15 16.82 24.23
C LEU A 194 -17.17 18.00 24.07
N GLY A 195 -17.36 19.10 24.82
CA GLY A 195 -16.54 20.31 24.77
C GLY A 195 -17.05 21.38 23.82
#